data_AF-A0A182UQZ6-F1
#
_entry.id   AF-A0A182UQZ6-F1
#
_cell.length_a   1.000
_cell.length_b   1.000
_cell.length_c   1.000
_cell.angle_alpha   90.00
_cell.angle_beta   90.00
_cell.angle_gamma   90.00
#
_symmetry.space_group_name_H-M   'P 1'
#
loop_
_entity.id
_entity.type
_entity.pdbx_description
1 polymer ?
#
loop_
_entity_poly.entity_id
_entity_poly.type
_entity_poly.pdbx_seq_one_letter_code
_entity_poly.pdbx_strand_id
1 'polypeptide(L)'
;MSDIQMLIDMGFPKEKAERALEVTNNKGVEQAMEWLLAHADEPLPPATAAAGDSSSSTAAGGATTEPSTEEGAAAAEEPVAKSLKCDECGKLFKSQEEVEFHAAKTEHSSFSESTEEKKPLTEEEKKAQLALLEEKMRRKRQEREENEKKEAMERERLRIKSGKDMLEARRKMEEQEMKKLMDQRKREKLESQQARDRVRAQIEADRAARKAKESGETTAVSPTSTAPVSSPPPAAANPTSTTTTTMPTKPAETKSYTTAKIAIRMMDGTQLVQTFQAGEQLAAVRLFVQLKMDSVDAAFGLMTNFPKKVFTAEEYEMPLDKLGLVPNAVLIVTKAP
;
A
#
# COMPACT_ATOMS: atom_id res chain seq x y z
N MET A 1 -31.50 -0.05 -9.12
CA MET A 1 -31.32 -1.20 -10.04
C MET A 1 -30.75 -2.35 -9.21
N SER A 2 -30.85 -3.59 -9.66
CA SER A 2 -30.08 -4.70 -9.08
C SER A 2 -28.70 -4.77 -9.74
N ASP A 3 -27.69 -5.18 -8.97
CA ASP A 3 -26.32 -5.32 -9.45
C ASP A 3 -26.22 -6.29 -10.64
N ILE A 4 -27.04 -7.35 -10.63
CA ILE A 4 -27.23 -8.29 -11.75
C ILE A 4 -27.64 -7.53 -13.03
N GLN A 5 -28.60 -6.61 -12.94
CA GLN A 5 -29.08 -5.86 -14.11
C GLN A 5 -27.98 -4.92 -14.62
N MET A 6 -27.23 -4.26 -13.75
CA MET A 6 -26.15 -3.36 -14.16
C MET A 6 -25.01 -4.12 -14.88
N LEU A 7 -24.72 -5.37 -14.48
CA LEU A 7 -23.77 -6.24 -15.18
C LEU A 7 -24.32 -6.73 -16.54
N ILE A 8 -25.63 -7.04 -16.62
CA ILE A 8 -26.30 -7.39 -17.90
C ILE A 8 -26.29 -6.20 -18.87
N ASP A 9 -26.58 -5.00 -18.37
CA ASP A 9 -26.56 -3.75 -19.16
C ASP A 9 -25.14 -3.40 -19.65
N MET A 10 -24.10 -3.86 -18.95
CA MET A 10 -22.70 -3.81 -19.37
C MET A 10 -22.28 -4.96 -20.32
N GLY A 11 -23.19 -5.87 -20.66
CA GLY A 11 -22.97 -6.95 -21.63
C GLY A 11 -22.48 -8.29 -21.06
N PHE A 12 -22.44 -8.46 -19.74
CA PHE A 12 -22.07 -9.75 -19.14
C PHE A 12 -23.26 -10.75 -19.18
N PRO A 13 -23.03 -12.04 -19.52
CA PRO A 13 -24.07 -13.06 -19.47
C PRO A 13 -24.67 -13.18 -18.07
N LYS A 14 -26.00 -13.20 -17.97
CA LYS A 14 -26.74 -13.26 -16.70
C LYS A 14 -26.21 -14.33 -15.74
N GLU A 15 -25.98 -15.55 -16.26
CA GLU A 15 -25.47 -16.68 -15.47
C GLU A 15 -24.08 -16.40 -14.86
N LYS A 16 -23.16 -15.79 -15.64
CA LYS A 16 -21.86 -15.36 -15.10
C LYS A 16 -22.04 -14.23 -14.08
N ALA A 17 -22.95 -13.27 -14.31
CA ALA A 17 -23.20 -12.15 -13.40
C ALA A 17 -23.81 -12.59 -12.05
N GLU A 18 -24.76 -13.53 -12.06
CA GLU A 18 -25.32 -14.14 -10.86
C GLU A 18 -24.23 -14.93 -10.10
N ARG A 19 -23.44 -15.75 -10.80
CA ARG A 19 -22.30 -16.48 -10.22
C ARG A 19 -21.26 -15.56 -9.59
N ALA A 20 -20.95 -14.42 -10.21
CA ALA A 20 -20.03 -13.43 -9.69
C ALA A 20 -20.54 -12.78 -8.39
N LEU A 21 -21.83 -12.48 -8.31
CA LEU A 21 -22.46 -11.90 -7.12
C LEU A 21 -22.64 -12.92 -5.99
N GLU A 22 -22.83 -14.21 -6.29
CA GLU A 22 -22.71 -15.29 -5.30
C GLU A 22 -21.29 -15.34 -4.70
N VAL A 23 -20.25 -15.48 -5.53
CA VAL A 23 -18.87 -15.64 -5.06
C VAL A 23 -18.38 -14.39 -4.31
N THR A 24 -18.72 -13.19 -4.79
CA THR A 24 -18.40 -11.92 -4.10
C THR A 24 -19.31 -11.62 -2.91
N ASN A 25 -20.34 -12.44 -2.65
CA ASN A 25 -21.34 -12.27 -1.58
C ASN A 25 -22.06 -10.91 -1.64
N ASN A 26 -22.50 -10.49 -2.85
CA ASN A 26 -23.23 -9.25 -3.12
C ASN A 26 -22.57 -7.98 -2.56
N LYS A 27 -21.23 -7.89 -2.59
CA LYS A 27 -20.48 -6.72 -2.12
C LYS A 27 -20.57 -5.49 -3.03
N GLY A 28 -20.98 -5.69 -4.28
CA GLY A 28 -21.22 -4.61 -5.25
C GLY A 28 -20.83 -4.99 -6.68
N VAL A 29 -21.44 -4.30 -7.64
CA VAL A 29 -21.15 -4.40 -9.09
C VAL A 29 -19.65 -4.41 -9.40
N GLU A 30 -18.86 -3.56 -8.76
CA GLU A 30 -17.41 -3.42 -9.05
C GLU A 30 -16.62 -4.70 -8.72
N GLN A 31 -16.85 -5.32 -7.56
CA GLN A 31 -16.16 -6.57 -7.19
C GLN A 31 -16.66 -7.74 -8.03
N ALA A 32 -17.95 -7.78 -8.37
CA ALA A 32 -18.48 -8.77 -9.29
C ALA A 32 -17.87 -8.63 -10.70
N MET A 33 -17.70 -7.41 -11.20
CA MET A 33 -17.02 -7.12 -12.46
C MET A 33 -15.54 -7.51 -12.43
N GLU A 34 -14.81 -7.24 -11.34
CA GLU A 34 -13.41 -7.66 -11.20
C GLU A 34 -13.28 -9.19 -11.22
N TRP A 35 -14.19 -9.91 -10.55
CA TRP A 35 -14.25 -11.38 -10.62
C TRP A 35 -14.60 -11.87 -12.03
N LEU A 36 -15.56 -11.24 -12.72
CA LEU A 36 -15.94 -11.55 -14.10
C LEU A 36 -14.79 -11.37 -15.10
N LEU A 37 -13.99 -10.32 -14.95
CA LEU A 37 -12.82 -10.06 -15.77
C LEU A 37 -11.70 -11.08 -15.50
N ALA A 38 -11.51 -11.48 -14.25
CA ALA A 38 -10.53 -12.52 -13.88
C ALA A 38 -10.92 -13.93 -14.37
N HIS A 39 -12.22 -14.20 -14.59
CA HIS A 39 -12.76 -15.49 -15.05
C HIS A 39 -13.47 -15.37 -16.42
N ALA A 40 -13.02 -14.41 -17.25
CA ALA A 40 -13.61 -14.14 -18.55
C ALA A 40 -13.46 -15.33 -19.50
N ASP A 41 -12.22 -15.83 -19.63
CA ASP A 41 -11.81 -16.91 -20.54
C ASP A 41 -12.13 -18.34 -20.03
N GLU A 42 -12.74 -18.50 -18.85
CA GLU A 42 -13.23 -19.81 -18.42
C GLU A 42 -14.50 -20.19 -19.21
N PRO A 43 -14.48 -21.24 -20.05
CA PRO A 43 -15.65 -21.66 -20.81
C PRO A 43 -16.63 -22.38 -19.88
N LEU A 44 -17.84 -21.84 -19.74
CA LEU A 44 -18.89 -22.50 -18.98
C LEU A 44 -19.23 -23.85 -19.62
N PRO A 45 -19.32 -24.96 -18.85
CA PRO A 45 -19.97 -26.17 -19.35
C PRO A 45 -21.46 -25.86 -19.63
N PRO A 46 -22.07 -26.40 -20.69
CA PRO A 46 -23.45 -26.09 -21.05
C PRO A 46 -24.42 -26.55 -19.96
N ALA A 47 -25.23 -25.61 -19.46
CA ALA A 47 -26.15 -25.85 -18.36
C ALA A 47 -27.43 -26.57 -18.81
N THR A 48 -27.40 -27.91 -18.90
CA THR A 48 -28.60 -28.74 -19.08
C THR A 48 -28.77 -29.76 -17.95
N ALA A 49 -29.68 -29.44 -17.03
CA ALA A 49 -30.45 -30.32 -16.14
C ALA A 49 -29.72 -31.42 -15.33
N ALA A 50 -29.83 -31.34 -14.01
CA ALA A 50 -29.59 -32.47 -13.11
C ALA A 50 -30.91 -33.20 -12.79
N ALA A 51 -31.09 -34.43 -13.30
CA ALA A 51 -31.88 -35.53 -12.72
C ALA A 51 -31.93 -36.72 -13.71
N GLY A 52 -31.88 -37.96 -13.23
CA GLY A 52 -32.24 -39.13 -14.04
C GLY A 52 -31.22 -40.28 -14.04
N ASP A 53 -31.58 -41.31 -13.27
CA ASP A 53 -30.95 -42.61 -13.02
C ASP A 53 -30.64 -43.52 -14.25
N SER A 54 -29.86 -44.59 -14.00
CA SER A 54 -29.75 -45.86 -14.75
C SER A 54 -29.20 -45.92 -16.19
N SER A 55 -27.88 -46.19 -16.27
CA SER A 55 -27.27 -47.45 -16.80
C SER A 55 -27.56 -48.01 -18.22
N SER A 56 -26.48 -48.50 -18.88
CA SER A 56 -26.46 -49.37 -20.09
C SER A 56 -26.81 -48.67 -21.43
N SER A 57 -26.24 -49.01 -22.61
CA SER A 57 -25.22 -50.02 -22.96
C SER A 57 -24.44 -49.66 -24.25
N THR A 58 -23.32 -50.35 -24.43
CA THR A 58 -22.44 -50.56 -25.59
C THR A 58 -23.07 -50.66 -27.00
N ALA A 59 -22.25 -50.35 -28.03
CA ALA A 59 -22.32 -50.83 -29.44
C ALA A 59 -23.42 -50.24 -30.36
N ALA A 60 -23.36 -50.36 -31.70
CA ALA A 60 -22.24 -50.37 -32.67
C ALA A 60 -22.78 -50.30 -34.12
N GLY A 61 -21.96 -49.85 -35.08
CA GLY A 61 -22.27 -49.86 -36.53
C GLY A 61 -23.15 -48.67 -37.00
N GLY A 62 -23.15 -48.28 -38.27
CA GLY A 62 -22.34 -48.76 -39.41
C GLY A 62 -23.18 -49.26 -40.58
N ALA A 63 -23.52 -48.37 -41.51
CA ALA A 63 -24.18 -48.73 -42.77
C ALA A 63 -23.81 -47.74 -43.90
N THR A 64 -23.06 -48.22 -44.88
CA THR A 64 -22.84 -47.57 -46.18
C THR A 64 -23.48 -48.41 -47.28
N THR A 65 -24.27 -47.80 -48.16
CA THR A 65 -24.47 -48.30 -49.54
C THR A 65 -24.99 -47.19 -50.45
N GLU A 66 -24.64 -47.29 -51.73
CA GLU A 66 -25.08 -46.41 -52.81
C GLU A 66 -26.48 -46.79 -53.34
N PRO A 67 -26.98 -46.08 -54.37
CA PRO A 67 -27.10 -46.79 -55.65
C PRO A 67 -26.45 -46.03 -56.84
N SER A 68 -26.12 -46.78 -57.89
CA SER A 68 -25.27 -46.35 -59.01
C SER A 68 -26.03 -45.76 -60.22
N THR A 69 -25.33 -44.84 -60.89
CA THR A 69 -25.16 -44.63 -62.35
C THR A 69 -26.06 -45.39 -63.34
N GLU A 70 -26.64 -44.68 -64.32
CA GLU A 70 -26.30 -44.82 -65.76
C GLU A 70 -26.73 -43.59 -66.60
N GLU A 71 -26.43 -43.59 -67.90
CA GLU A 71 -26.19 -42.40 -68.74
C GLU A 71 -27.41 -41.80 -69.48
N GLY A 72 -27.31 -40.55 -69.96
CA GLY A 72 -28.36 -39.90 -70.77
C GLY A 72 -28.07 -38.45 -71.21
N ALA A 73 -27.20 -38.26 -72.21
CA ALA A 73 -26.65 -36.96 -72.63
C ALA A 73 -27.65 -35.91 -73.19
N ALA A 74 -27.41 -34.63 -72.88
CA ALA A 74 -27.65 -33.47 -73.77
C ALA A 74 -26.80 -32.25 -73.31
N ALA A 75 -26.41 -31.37 -74.25
CA ALA A 75 -25.47 -30.28 -73.99
C ALA A 75 -26.13 -28.92 -73.71
N ALA A 76 -25.49 -28.12 -72.84
CA ALA A 76 -25.58 -26.67 -72.80
C ALA A 76 -24.26 -26.10 -72.22
N GLU A 77 -23.51 -25.33 -73.01
CA GLU A 77 -22.33 -24.60 -72.51
C GLU A 77 -22.74 -23.17 -72.14
N GLU A 78 -22.78 -22.86 -70.85
CA GLU A 78 -22.96 -21.51 -70.30
C GLU A 78 -21.60 -20.95 -69.87
N PRO A 79 -21.24 -19.70 -70.21
CA PRO A 79 -19.90 -19.16 -70.00
C PRO A 79 -19.65 -18.75 -68.54
N VAL A 80 -18.99 -19.61 -67.76
CA VAL A 80 -18.58 -19.30 -66.38
C VAL A 80 -17.77 -18.00 -66.31
N ALA A 81 -18.33 -16.99 -65.66
CA ALA A 81 -17.74 -15.66 -65.55
C ALA A 81 -16.43 -15.65 -64.77
N LYS A 82 -15.45 -14.88 -65.28
CA LYS A 82 -14.06 -14.86 -64.77
C LYS A 82 -13.72 -13.62 -63.95
N SER A 83 -14.62 -12.65 -63.93
CA SER A 83 -14.57 -11.44 -63.09
C SER A 83 -15.97 -10.82 -63.02
N LEU A 84 -16.22 -9.99 -62.01
CA LEU A 84 -17.41 -9.14 -61.95
C LEU A 84 -16.96 -7.69 -62.13
N LYS A 85 -17.68 -6.89 -62.92
CA LYS A 85 -17.43 -5.44 -63.04
C LYS A 85 -18.55 -4.66 -62.35
N CYS A 86 -18.17 -3.62 -61.63
CA CYS A 86 -19.07 -2.55 -61.18
C CYS A 86 -19.45 -1.70 -62.40
N ASP A 87 -20.72 -1.71 -62.81
CA ASP A 87 -21.17 -0.93 -63.98
C ASP A 87 -21.25 0.58 -63.69
N GLU A 88 -21.48 0.94 -62.43
CA GLU A 88 -21.51 2.33 -61.95
C GLU A 88 -20.12 3.01 -61.96
N CYS A 89 -19.04 2.23 -62.05
CA CYS A 89 -17.67 2.72 -61.80
C CYS A 89 -16.54 2.04 -62.59
N GLY A 90 -16.85 1.09 -63.46
CA GLY A 90 -15.90 0.40 -64.35
C GLY A 90 -14.85 -0.49 -63.69
N LYS A 91 -14.92 -0.72 -62.37
CA LYS A 91 -13.94 -1.56 -61.66
C LYS A 91 -14.24 -3.04 -61.83
N LEU A 92 -13.26 -3.79 -62.32
CA LEU A 92 -13.23 -5.25 -62.32
C LEU A 92 -12.84 -5.78 -60.93
N PHE A 93 -13.46 -6.88 -60.52
CA PHE A 93 -13.31 -7.58 -59.25
C PHE A 93 -13.06 -9.07 -59.48
N LYS A 94 -12.23 -9.69 -58.64
CA LYS A 94 -11.69 -11.04 -58.86
C LYS A 94 -12.31 -12.12 -57.98
N SER A 95 -13.12 -11.74 -57.00
CA SER A 95 -14.00 -12.61 -56.22
C SER A 95 -15.26 -11.84 -55.81
N GLN A 96 -16.31 -12.58 -55.45
CA GLN A 96 -17.54 -12.03 -54.87
C GLN A 96 -17.26 -11.22 -53.59
N GLU A 97 -16.27 -11.63 -52.79
CA GLU A 97 -15.84 -10.90 -51.58
C GLU A 97 -15.26 -9.51 -51.92
N GLU A 98 -14.52 -9.38 -53.05
CA GLU A 98 -13.99 -8.08 -53.51
C GLU A 98 -15.12 -7.16 -54.02
N VAL A 99 -16.22 -7.73 -54.53
CA VAL A 99 -17.47 -7.05 -54.89
C VAL A 99 -18.24 -6.58 -53.65
N GLU A 100 -18.45 -7.46 -52.67
CA GLU A 100 -19.16 -7.14 -51.42
C GLU A 100 -18.44 -6.05 -50.63
N PHE A 101 -17.11 -6.12 -50.51
CA PHE A 101 -16.30 -5.06 -49.91
C PHE A 101 -16.36 -3.75 -50.71
N HIS A 102 -16.58 -3.80 -52.02
CA HIS A 102 -16.78 -2.60 -52.83
C HIS A 102 -18.15 -1.97 -52.58
N ALA A 103 -19.22 -2.76 -52.65
CA ALA A 103 -20.60 -2.34 -52.37
C ALA A 103 -20.71 -1.73 -50.96
N ALA A 104 -20.16 -2.39 -49.94
CA ALA A 104 -20.14 -1.89 -48.56
C ALA A 104 -19.30 -0.61 -48.35
N LYS A 105 -18.51 -0.17 -49.34
CA LYS A 105 -17.61 0.99 -49.24
C LYS A 105 -17.95 2.14 -50.19
N THR A 106 -18.71 1.90 -51.25
CA THR A 106 -19.11 2.93 -52.22
C THR A 106 -20.58 2.87 -52.62
N GLU A 107 -21.38 2.02 -51.96
CA GLU A 107 -22.84 1.89 -52.13
C GLU A 107 -23.32 1.47 -53.55
N HIS A 108 -22.39 1.25 -54.49
CA HIS A 108 -22.68 0.69 -55.81
C HIS A 108 -23.27 -0.72 -55.68
N SER A 109 -24.29 -1.01 -56.48
CA SER A 109 -25.04 -2.28 -56.43
C SER A 109 -25.16 -2.96 -57.79
N SER A 110 -24.91 -2.23 -58.88
CA SER A 110 -24.93 -2.74 -60.25
C SER A 110 -23.60 -3.40 -60.57
N PHE A 111 -23.56 -4.73 -60.48
CA PHE A 111 -22.44 -5.55 -60.92
C PHE A 111 -22.89 -6.49 -62.04
N SER A 112 -22.13 -6.54 -63.13
CA SER A 112 -22.33 -7.51 -64.20
C SER A 112 -21.10 -8.37 -64.43
N GLU A 113 -21.30 -9.53 -65.01
CA GLU A 113 -20.25 -10.49 -65.27
C GLU A 113 -19.38 -10.06 -66.47
N SER A 114 -18.06 -10.16 -66.30
CA SER A 114 -17.09 -9.79 -67.33
C SER A 114 -16.06 -10.90 -67.54
N THR A 115 -15.74 -11.17 -68.80
CA THR A 115 -14.73 -12.16 -69.20
C THR A 115 -13.30 -11.65 -69.11
N GLU A 116 -13.11 -10.37 -68.74
CA GLU A 116 -11.81 -9.71 -68.64
C GLU A 116 -11.04 -10.12 -67.37
N GLU A 117 -10.24 -11.19 -67.47
CA GLU A 117 -9.33 -11.62 -66.40
C GLU A 117 -8.36 -10.50 -65.98
N LYS A 118 -8.70 -9.81 -64.89
CA LYS A 118 -7.92 -8.77 -64.20
C LYS A 118 -6.45 -9.25 -64.03
N LYS A 119 -5.56 -8.77 -64.92
CA LYS A 119 -4.20 -9.28 -65.12
C LYS A 119 -3.50 -9.42 -63.76
N PRO A 120 -3.01 -10.62 -63.38
CA PRO A 120 -2.50 -10.84 -62.05
C PRO A 120 -1.26 -9.94 -61.81
N LEU A 121 -1.32 -9.14 -60.74
CA LEU A 121 -0.17 -8.40 -60.22
C LEU A 121 1.01 -9.38 -60.08
N THR A 122 2.19 -8.97 -60.55
CA THR A 122 3.30 -9.90 -60.75
C THR A 122 3.72 -10.55 -59.44
N GLU A 123 4.23 -11.78 -59.50
CA GLU A 123 4.65 -12.47 -58.28
C GLU A 123 5.74 -11.71 -57.52
N GLU A 124 6.58 -10.98 -58.24
CA GLU A 124 7.66 -10.16 -57.70
C GLU A 124 7.12 -8.94 -56.94
N GLU A 125 6.17 -8.20 -57.51
CA GLU A 125 5.46 -7.10 -56.83
C GLU A 125 4.71 -7.58 -55.58
N LYS A 126 4.04 -8.74 -55.65
CA LYS A 126 3.38 -9.36 -54.50
C LYS A 126 4.38 -9.74 -53.40
N LYS A 127 5.50 -10.37 -53.76
CA LYS A 127 6.57 -10.75 -52.81
C LYS A 127 7.20 -9.51 -52.17
N ALA A 128 7.44 -8.44 -52.94
CA ALA A 128 7.93 -7.16 -52.42
C ALA A 128 6.93 -6.48 -51.47
N GLN A 129 5.64 -6.50 -51.79
CA GLN A 129 4.59 -5.90 -50.97
C GLN A 129 4.34 -6.67 -49.66
N LEU A 130 4.46 -8.01 -49.69
CA LEU A 130 4.50 -8.85 -48.48
C LEU A 130 5.74 -8.58 -47.63
N ALA A 131 6.94 -8.52 -48.24
CA ALA A 131 8.18 -8.22 -47.52
C ALA A 131 8.15 -6.84 -46.84
N LEU A 132 7.58 -5.82 -47.48
CA LEU A 132 7.35 -4.49 -46.87
C LEU A 132 6.36 -4.55 -45.69
N LEU A 133 5.34 -5.43 -45.77
CA LEU A 133 4.39 -5.64 -44.67
C LEU A 133 5.09 -6.35 -43.49
N GLU A 134 5.85 -7.40 -43.75
CA GLU A 134 6.64 -8.14 -42.77
C GLU A 134 7.68 -7.27 -42.09
N GLU A 135 8.43 -6.45 -42.83
CA GLU A 135 9.37 -5.49 -42.25
C GLU A 135 8.66 -4.46 -41.37
N LYS A 136 7.53 -3.90 -41.82
CA LYS A 136 6.73 -2.95 -41.04
C LYS A 136 6.20 -3.59 -39.74
N MET A 137 5.83 -4.88 -39.78
CA MET A 137 5.41 -5.65 -38.61
C MET A 137 6.59 -6.01 -37.69
N ARG A 138 7.75 -6.36 -38.25
CA ARG A 138 9.02 -6.58 -37.51
C ARG A 138 9.42 -5.31 -36.75
N ARG A 139 9.43 -4.16 -37.43
CA ARG A 139 9.74 -2.86 -36.83
C ARG A 139 8.76 -2.51 -35.71
N LYS A 140 7.45 -2.73 -35.91
CA LYS A 140 6.42 -2.49 -34.88
C LYS A 140 6.50 -3.46 -33.69
N ARG A 141 7.01 -4.68 -33.88
CA ARG A 141 7.35 -5.61 -32.78
C ARG A 141 8.57 -5.12 -31.99
N GLN A 142 9.65 -4.74 -32.67
CA GLN A 142 10.86 -4.20 -32.04
C GLN A 142 10.58 -2.90 -31.26
N GLU A 143 9.79 -1.99 -31.83
CA GLU A 143 9.31 -0.76 -31.18
C GLU A 143 8.52 -1.05 -29.89
N ARG A 144 7.65 -2.07 -29.91
CA ARG A 144 6.91 -2.54 -28.73
C ARG A 144 7.85 -3.16 -27.69
N GLU A 145 8.73 -4.08 -28.09
CA GLU A 145 9.69 -4.75 -27.20
C GLU A 145 10.61 -3.72 -26.52
N GLU A 146 11.10 -2.73 -27.26
CA GLU A 146 11.86 -1.62 -26.69
C GLU A 146 11.04 -0.80 -25.69
N ASN A 147 9.76 -0.54 -25.96
CA ASN A 147 8.90 0.22 -25.05
C ASN A 147 8.58 -0.57 -23.77
N GLU A 148 8.17 -1.84 -23.90
CA GLU A 148 7.93 -2.75 -22.77
C GLU A 148 9.19 -2.90 -21.91
N LYS A 149 10.38 -2.95 -22.53
CA LYS A 149 11.68 -2.98 -21.82
C LYS A 149 12.00 -1.65 -21.12
N LYS A 150 11.67 -0.50 -21.72
CA LYS A 150 11.83 0.83 -21.09
C LYS A 150 10.87 0.97 -19.89
N GLU A 151 9.61 0.59 -20.05
CA GLU A 151 8.61 0.58 -18.99
C GLU A 151 8.96 -0.39 -17.85
N ALA A 152 9.52 -1.57 -18.15
CA ALA A 152 10.00 -2.51 -17.13
C ALA A 152 11.17 -1.92 -16.33
N MET A 153 12.16 -1.33 -17.02
CA MET A 153 13.29 -0.64 -16.38
C MET A 153 12.84 0.56 -15.54
N GLU A 154 11.84 1.33 -16.01
CA GLU A 154 11.27 2.44 -15.26
C GLU A 154 10.44 1.97 -14.05
N ARG A 155 9.68 0.88 -14.18
CA ARG A 155 8.91 0.27 -13.08
C ARG A 155 9.82 -0.24 -11.96
N GLU A 156 10.93 -0.92 -12.30
CA GLU A 156 11.93 -1.29 -11.29
C GLU A 156 12.65 -0.07 -10.70
N ARG A 157 13.03 0.90 -11.54
CA ARG A 157 13.64 2.15 -11.07
C ARG A 157 12.71 2.90 -10.11
N LEU A 158 11.40 2.90 -10.35
CA LEU A 158 10.39 3.53 -9.50
C LEU A 158 10.25 2.79 -8.17
N ARG A 159 10.29 1.44 -8.15
CA ARG A 159 10.32 0.62 -6.93
C ARG A 159 11.55 0.93 -6.07
N ILE A 160 12.72 1.06 -6.68
CA ILE A 160 13.97 1.41 -5.97
C ILE A 160 13.90 2.86 -5.49
N LYS A 161 13.37 3.76 -6.32
CA LYS A 161 13.23 5.19 -6.00
C LYS A 161 12.26 5.42 -4.85
N SER A 162 11.08 4.80 -4.81
CA SER A 162 10.10 5.02 -3.72
C SER A 162 10.65 4.59 -2.36
N GLY A 163 11.38 3.47 -2.29
CA GLY A 163 12.10 3.06 -1.08
C GLY A 163 13.17 4.06 -0.64
N LYS A 164 13.93 4.62 -1.59
CA LYS A 164 14.91 5.68 -1.29
C LYS A 164 14.23 6.98 -0.85
N ASP A 165 13.21 7.44 -1.58
CA ASP A 165 12.48 8.67 -1.33
C ASP A 165 11.81 8.64 0.07
N MET A 166 11.35 7.46 0.53
CA MET A 166 10.83 7.27 1.89
C MET A 166 11.92 7.43 2.98
N LEU A 167 13.11 6.85 2.76
CA LEU A 167 14.26 7.02 3.67
C LEU A 167 14.76 8.47 3.68
N GLU A 168 14.81 9.13 2.53
CA GLU A 168 15.24 10.52 2.39
C GLU A 168 14.21 11.49 3.00
N ALA A 169 12.91 11.21 2.87
CA ALA A 169 11.83 11.94 3.56
C ALA A 169 11.94 11.82 5.09
N ARG A 170 12.24 10.63 5.62
CA ARG A 170 12.48 10.41 7.05
C ARG A 170 13.70 11.22 7.53
N ARG A 171 14.85 11.09 6.85
CA ARG A 171 16.06 11.85 7.21
C ARG A 171 15.82 13.36 7.18
N LYS A 172 15.01 13.84 6.23
CA LYS A 172 14.62 15.25 6.07
C LYS A 172 13.61 15.72 7.13
N MET A 173 12.85 14.83 7.76
CA MET A 173 12.04 15.12 8.95
C MET A 173 12.95 15.30 10.18
N GLU A 174 13.82 14.32 10.42
CA GLU A 174 14.78 14.32 11.53
C GLU A 174 15.73 15.54 11.46
N GLU A 175 16.23 15.90 10.26
CA GLU A 175 16.99 17.13 10.02
C GLU A 175 16.20 18.41 10.32
N GLN A 176 14.90 18.46 10.00
CA GLN A 176 14.05 19.62 10.27
C GLN A 176 13.75 19.78 11.76
N GLU A 177 13.56 18.69 12.50
CA GLU A 177 13.35 18.70 13.95
C GLU A 177 14.62 19.13 14.67
N MET A 178 15.77 18.54 14.33
CA MET A 178 17.08 18.95 14.83
C MET A 178 17.38 20.43 14.52
N LYS A 179 17.03 20.91 13.32
CA LYS A 179 17.17 22.33 12.97
C LYS A 179 16.26 23.22 13.83
N LYS A 180 14.98 22.89 13.98
CA LYS A 180 14.04 23.64 14.84
C LYS A 180 14.55 23.72 16.28
N LEU A 181 15.04 22.61 16.84
CA LEU A 181 15.63 22.55 18.18
C LEU A 181 16.85 23.48 18.32
N MET A 182 17.75 23.46 17.33
CA MET A 182 18.94 24.31 17.32
C MET A 182 18.62 25.78 17.13
N ASP A 183 17.67 26.13 16.27
CA ASP A 183 17.21 27.50 16.05
C ASP A 183 16.46 28.06 17.28
N GLN A 184 15.62 27.24 17.96
CA GLN A 184 15.00 27.58 19.25
C GLN A 184 16.07 27.83 20.33
N ARG A 185 16.98 26.88 20.56
CA ARG A 185 18.05 27.00 21.55
C ARG A 185 18.98 28.20 21.28
N LYS A 186 19.19 28.55 20.00
CA LYS A 186 19.93 29.76 19.59
C LYS A 186 19.13 31.03 19.90
N ARG A 187 17.81 31.03 19.68
CA ARG A 187 16.91 32.15 19.99
C ARG A 187 16.83 32.42 21.49
N GLU A 188 16.56 31.40 22.30
CA GLU A 188 16.57 31.48 23.77
C GLU A 188 17.91 32.01 24.30
N LYS A 189 19.03 31.54 23.74
CA LYS A 189 20.37 32.01 24.11
C LYS A 189 20.59 33.48 23.72
N LEU A 190 20.03 33.97 22.61
CA LEU A 190 20.10 35.38 22.24
C LEU A 190 19.20 36.25 23.12
N GLU A 191 17.96 35.84 23.36
CA GLU A 191 17.01 36.56 24.21
C GLU A 191 17.48 36.60 25.68
N SER A 192 18.10 35.53 26.19
CA SER A 192 18.75 35.49 27.52
C SER A 192 19.99 36.40 27.60
N GLN A 193 20.79 36.52 26.54
CA GLN A 193 21.89 37.50 26.49
C GLN A 193 21.35 38.93 26.47
N GLN A 194 20.40 39.25 25.59
CA GLN A 194 19.78 40.58 25.52
C GLN A 194 19.10 40.99 26.84
N ALA A 195 18.50 40.04 27.58
CA ALA A 195 17.97 40.30 28.91
C ALA A 195 19.07 40.64 29.93
N ARG A 196 20.19 39.91 29.93
CA ARG A 196 21.37 40.20 30.78
C ARG A 196 21.99 41.55 30.43
N ASP A 197 22.13 41.86 29.14
CA ASP A 197 22.71 43.11 28.66
C ASP A 197 21.81 44.31 29.00
N ARG A 198 20.47 44.15 28.91
CA ARG A 198 19.50 45.16 29.38
C ARG A 198 19.63 45.43 30.88
N VAL A 199 19.74 44.40 31.72
CA VAL A 199 19.96 44.55 33.17
C VAL A 199 21.32 45.21 33.45
N ARG A 200 22.38 44.81 32.73
CA ARG A 200 23.71 45.40 32.85
C ARG A 200 23.69 46.89 32.51
N ALA A 201 23.03 47.29 31.43
CA ALA A 201 22.88 48.69 31.04
C ALA A 201 22.09 49.51 32.08
N GLN A 202 21.06 48.94 32.73
CA GLN A 202 20.35 49.59 33.83
C GLN A 202 21.25 49.80 35.06
N ILE A 203 22.07 48.81 35.43
CA ILE A 203 23.03 48.92 36.54
C ILE A 203 24.12 49.95 36.22
N GLU A 204 24.60 50.00 34.97
CA GLU A 204 25.58 50.98 34.51
C GLU A 204 24.99 52.40 34.52
N ALA A 205 23.73 52.58 34.12
CA ALA A 205 23.02 53.85 34.20
C ALA A 205 22.81 54.34 35.66
N ASP A 206 22.36 53.48 36.59
CA ASP A 206 22.23 53.88 38.02
C ASP A 206 23.60 54.20 38.62
N ARG A 207 24.63 53.38 38.34
CA ARG A 207 26.00 53.63 38.81
C ARG A 207 26.56 54.95 38.26
N ALA A 208 26.32 55.26 36.99
CA ALA A 208 26.73 56.53 36.39
C ALA A 208 25.96 57.72 37.00
N ALA A 209 24.64 57.59 37.18
CA ALA A 209 23.81 58.63 37.78
C ALA A 209 24.18 58.91 39.25
N ARG A 210 24.47 57.87 40.05
CA ARG A 210 25.00 58.04 41.40
C ARG A 210 26.36 58.73 41.40
N LYS A 211 27.31 58.27 40.57
CA LYS A 211 28.64 58.87 40.49
C LYS A 211 28.58 60.34 40.07
N ALA A 212 27.67 60.70 39.16
CA ALA A 212 27.43 62.09 38.76
C ALA A 212 26.92 62.95 39.93
N LYS A 213 25.94 62.45 40.70
CA LYS A 213 25.45 63.13 41.92
C LYS A 213 26.54 63.25 42.98
N GLU A 214 27.23 62.16 43.28
CA GLU A 214 28.35 62.12 44.25
C GLU A 214 29.48 63.10 43.86
N SER A 215 29.74 63.29 42.57
CA SER A 215 30.70 64.32 42.09
C SER A 215 30.18 65.76 42.15
N GLY A 216 28.89 65.99 42.41
CA GLY A 216 28.28 67.31 42.59
C GLY A 216 27.86 67.63 44.03
N GLU A 217 27.76 66.63 44.92
CA GLU A 217 27.19 66.77 46.26
C GLU A 217 28.27 66.85 47.37
N THR A 218 29.16 67.84 47.26
CA THR A 218 30.26 68.08 48.22
C THR A 218 30.07 69.34 49.09
N THR A 219 28.82 69.68 49.48
CA THR A 219 28.51 70.68 50.54
C THR A 219 27.12 70.44 51.16
N ALA A 220 27.06 69.63 52.23
CA ALA A 220 26.06 69.66 53.32
C ALA A 220 26.47 68.64 54.41
N VAL A 221 25.98 68.76 55.66
CA VAL A 221 26.38 67.90 56.80
C VAL A 221 25.22 67.45 57.69
N SER A 222 25.32 66.21 58.17
CA SER A 222 24.50 65.55 59.23
C SER A 222 24.92 66.04 60.65
N PRO A 223 24.32 65.62 61.80
CA PRO A 223 24.19 64.20 62.24
C PRO A 223 23.02 63.87 63.23
N THR A 224 23.11 62.69 63.87
CA THR A 224 22.29 62.12 65.00
C THR A 224 21.13 61.22 64.56
N SER A 225 21.03 59.89 64.80
CA SER A 225 21.71 58.86 65.63
C SER A 225 20.92 58.40 66.88
N THR A 226 20.42 57.14 66.86
CA THR A 226 20.33 56.24 68.03
C THR A 226 19.98 54.81 67.61
N ALA A 227 20.71 53.83 68.18
CA ALA A 227 20.41 52.41 68.29
C ALA A 227 21.28 51.85 69.44
N PRO A 228 20.90 50.75 70.13
CA PRO A 228 21.64 49.51 69.84
C PRO A 228 20.90 48.16 70.06
N VAL A 229 21.57 47.15 69.50
CA VAL A 229 21.43 45.69 69.43
C VAL A 229 20.94 44.86 70.65
N SER A 230 20.53 43.61 70.34
CA SER A 230 20.96 42.40 71.08
C SER A 230 20.99 41.18 70.12
N SER A 231 21.75 40.12 70.43
CA SER A 231 22.10 39.05 69.47
C SER A 231 22.44 37.65 70.09
N PRO A 232 22.28 36.52 69.35
CA PRO A 232 22.46 35.11 69.80
C PRO A 232 23.92 34.60 69.52
N PRO A 233 24.40 33.30 69.69
CA PRO A 233 23.84 32.03 69.17
C PRO A 233 23.75 30.75 70.11
N PRO A 234 24.56 29.64 70.07
CA PRO A 234 23.98 28.28 69.89
C PRO A 234 24.56 27.07 70.72
N ALA A 235 23.97 25.87 70.55
CA ALA A 235 24.60 24.54 70.78
C ALA A 235 23.86 23.40 70.03
N ALA A 236 24.42 22.18 69.95
CA ALA A 236 23.86 21.02 69.22
C ALA A 236 24.29 19.64 69.80
N ALA A 237 23.79 18.55 69.19
CA ALA A 237 24.12 17.11 69.33
C ALA A 237 23.20 16.18 70.18
N ASN A 238 23.13 14.91 69.78
CA ASN A 238 22.39 13.78 70.40
C ASN A 238 23.32 12.95 71.31
N PRO A 239 22.84 11.99 72.15
CA PRO A 239 22.55 10.62 71.66
C PRO A 239 21.53 9.73 72.46
N THR A 240 21.04 8.64 71.82
CA THR A 240 20.52 7.37 72.44
C THR A 240 19.34 7.40 73.45
N SER A 241 18.45 6.38 73.59
CA SER A 241 18.00 5.24 72.76
C SER A 241 16.81 4.51 73.43
N THR A 242 16.05 3.69 72.69
CA THR A 242 15.05 2.68 73.18
C THR A 242 13.77 3.23 73.87
N THR A 243 12.55 2.68 73.74
CA THR A 243 12.03 1.44 73.09
C THR A 243 10.55 1.62 72.61
N THR A 244 10.05 0.68 71.79
CA THR A 244 8.64 0.26 71.58
C THR A 244 7.59 1.19 70.91
N THR A 245 7.26 0.83 69.67
CA THR A 245 5.88 0.52 69.20
C THR A 245 4.84 1.65 69.04
N THR A 246 4.69 2.16 67.81
CA THR A 246 3.51 1.96 66.94
C THR A 246 3.78 2.47 65.52
N MET A 247 3.13 1.91 64.50
CA MET A 247 3.32 2.30 63.09
C MET A 247 2.17 3.19 62.58
N PRO A 248 2.51 4.23 61.80
CA PRO A 248 1.78 4.54 60.56
C PRO A 248 2.72 4.58 59.34
N THR A 249 2.16 4.42 58.14
CA THR A 249 2.91 4.22 56.89
C THR A 249 3.42 5.51 56.24
N LYS A 250 4.68 5.49 55.76
CA LYS A 250 5.28 6.56 54.93
C LYS A 250 4.77 6.47 53.49
N PRO A 251 4.40 7.58 52.82
CA PRO A 251 4.13 7.61 51.38
C PRO A 251 5.33 7.17 50.53
N ALA A 252 5.05 6.52 49.40
CA ALA A 252 6.08 5.99 48.49
C ALA A 252 6.53 7.04 47.45
N GLU A 253 7.84 7.13 47.24
CA GLU A 253 8.45 8.00 46.22
C GLU A 253 8.37 7.34 44.83
N THR A 254 7.76 8.01 43.86
CA THR A 254 7.58 7.50 42.48
C THR A 254 8.89 7.54 41.71
N LYS A 255 9.61 6.41 41.67
CA LYS A 255 10.81 6.22 40.86
C LYS A 255 10.42 5.89 39.42
N SER A 256 10.40 6.89 38.55
CA SER A 256 10.23 6.70 37.10
C SER A 256 11.52 6.13 36.49
N TYR A 257 11.49 4.87 36.07
CA TYR A 257 12.60 4.21 35.39
C TYR A 257 12.43 4.35 33.87
N THR A 258 13.48 4.76 33.15
CA THR A 258 13.42 4.98 31.69
C THR A 258 13.32 3.70 30.86
N THR A 259 13.49 2.54 31.48
CA THR A 259 13.84 1.28 30.81
C THR A 259 13.24 0.10 31.57
N ALA A 260 12.64 -0.84 30.84
CA ALA A 260 11.99 -2.04 31.36
C ALA A 260 12.77 -3.30 30.98
N LYS A 261 12.97 -4.21 31.93
CA LYS A 261 13.43 -5.58 31.66
C LYS A 261 12.24 -6.53 31.67
N ILE A 262 11.92 -7.09 30.51
CA ILE A 262 10.79 -7.99 30.34
C ILE A 262 11.32 -9.41 30.13
N ALA A 263 10.91 -10.31 31.01
CA ALA A 263 11.22 -11.73 30.92
C ALA A 263 9.99 -12.47 30.39
N ILE A 264 10.08 -12.92 29.13
CA ILE A 264 8.99 -13.54 28.40
C ILE A 264 9.13 -15.06 28.50
N ARG A 265 8.12 -15.73 29.04
CA ARG A 265 8.02 -17.20 29.08
C ARG A 265 7.27 -17.68 27.85
N MET A 266 7.96 -18.49 27.05
CA MET A 266 7.48 -19.04 25.79
C MET A 266 6.67 -20.33 26.02
N MET A 267 5.91 -20.77 25.02
CA MET A 267 5.05 -21.97 25.12
C MET A 267 5.82 -23.30 25.15
N ASP A 268 7.08 -23.30 24.70
CA ASP A 268 8.02 -24.43 24.80
C ASP A 268 8.70 -24.54 26.17
N GLY A 269 8.41 -23.61 27.09
CA GLY A 269 9.02 -23.51 28.42
C GLY A 269 10.32 -22.71 28.47
N THR A 270 10.85 -22.24 27.33
CA THR A 270 12.01 -21.34 27.30
C THR A 270 11.66 -19.96 27.85
N GLN A 271 12.68 -19.17 28.21
CA GLN A 271 12.50 -17.83 28.76
C GLN A 271 13.46 -16.83 28.08
N LEU A 272 12.89 -15.88 27.36
CA LEU A 272 13.63 -14.80 26.69
C LEU A 272 13.63 -13.56 27.59
N VAL A 273 14.81 -13.08 27.98
CA VAL A 273 14.95 -11.83 28.76
C VAL A 273 15.43 -10.73 27.83
N GLN A 274 14.60 -9.72 27.61
CA GLN A 274 14.88 -8.59 26.73
C GLN A 274 14.70 -7.26 27.47
N THR A 275 15.47 -6.26 27.09
CA THR A 275 15.38 -4.90 27.66
C THR A 275 14.75 -3.97 26.61
N PHE A 276 13.75 -3.21 27.04
CA PHE A 276 12.92 -2.29 26.23
C PHE A 276 12.91 -0.90 26.90
N GLN A 277 12.53 0.16 26.18
CA GLN A 277 12.37 1.49 26.78
C GLN A 277 10.98 1.67 27.40
N ALA A 278 10.84 2.48 28.45
CA ALA A 278 9.57 2.65 29.16
C ALA A 278 8.46 3.27 28.28
N GLY A 279 8.85 4.13 27.33
CA GLY A 279 7.94 4.70 26.31
C GLY A 279 7.72 3.82 25.07
N GLU A 280 8.31 2.63 25.01
CA GLU A 280 8.13 1.67 23.91
C GLU A 280 6.78 0.96 24.03
N GLN A 281 6.14 0.60 22.91
CA GLN A 281 4.82 -0.04 22.90
C GLN A 281 4.91 -1.54 23.20
N LEU A 282 3.88 -2.11 23.84
CA LEU A 282 3.80 -3.57 24.05
C LEU A 282 3.80 -4.37 22.72
N ALA A 283 3.36 -3.76 21.61
CA ALA A 283 3.50 -4.29 20.26
C ALA A 283 4.95 -4.65 19.88
N ALA A 284 5.95 -3.89 20.34
CA ALA A 284 7.37 -4.21 20.10
C ALA A 284 7.78 -5.52 20.79
N VAL A 285 7.25 -5.79 21.99
CA VAL A 285 7.45 -7.06 22.71
C VAL A 285 6.78 -8.21 21.96
N ARG A 286 5.57 -8.00 21.41
CA ARG A 286 4.88 -8.99 20.56
C ARG A 286 5.68 -9.30 19.29
N LEU A 287 6.21 -8.29 18.60
CA LEU A 287 7.06 -8.47 17.42
C LEU A 287 8.38 -9.19 17.76
N PHE A 288 8.99 -8.90 18.91
CA PHE A 288 10.18 -9.62 19.38
C PHE A 288 9.89 -11.10 19.65
N VAL A 289 8.73 -11.45 20.22
CA VAL A 289 8.29 -12.84 20.36
C VAL A 289 8.09 -13.48 18.99
N GLN A 290 7.40 -12.82 18.06
CA GLN A 290 7.14 -13.35 16.72
C GLN A 290 8.45 -13.58 15.93
N LEU A 291 9.44 -12.69 16.04
CA LEU A 291 10.77 -12.87 15.44
C LEU A 291 11.61 -13.97 16.12
N LYS A 292 11.19 -14.46 17.29
CA LYS A 292 11.81 -15.56 18.05
C LYS A 292 10.98 -16.84 18.08
N MET A 293 9.85 -16.87 17.38
CA MET A 293 9.07 -18.07 17.12
C MET A 293 9.13 -18.39 15.63
N ASP A 294 9.85 -19.44 15.25
CA ASP A 294 9.92 -19.88 13.85
C ASP A 294 8.56 -20.38 13.30
N SER A 295 7.52 -20.48 14.13
CA SER A 295 6.14 -20.78 13.76
C SER A 295 5.34 -19.52 13.38
N VAL A 296 5.39 -19.17 12.10
CA VAL A 296 4.87 -17.91 11.51
C VAL A 296 3.38 -17.61 11.80
N ASP A 297 2.50 -18.62 11.78
CA ASP A 297 1.02 -18.44 11.81
C ASP A 297 0.35 -18.70 13.17
N ALA A 298 1.11 -18.83 14.25
CA ALA A 298 0.52 -19.02 15.58
C ALA A 298 -0.05 -17.70 16.14
N ALA A 299 -1.37 -17.51 16.08
CA ALA A 299 -2.03 -16.47 16.86
C ALA A 299 -1.77 -16.70 18.37
N PHE A 300 -1.03 -15.78 18.99
CA PHE A 300 -0.69 -15.81 20.42
C PHE A 300 -1.07 -14.50 21.12
N GLY A 301 -1.43 -14.61 22.39
CA GLY A 301 -1.61 -13.50 23.32
C GLY A 301 -0.47 -13.42 24.34
N LEU A 302 -0.32 -12.25 24.96
CA LEU A 302 0.57 -12.05 26.10
C LEU A 302 -0.26 -11.89 27.39
N MET A 303 0.19 -12.53 28.48
CA MET A 303 -0.45 -12.47 29.80
C MET A 303 0.58 -12.13 30.89
N THR A 304 0.25 -11.24 31.84
CA THR A 304 1.04 -11.02 33.07
C THR A 304 0.74 -12.08 34.12
N ASN A 305 1.73 -12.45 34.94
CA ASN A 305 1.51 -13.40 36.04
C ASN A 305 0.79 -12.76 37.27
N PHE A 306 1.16 -11.53 37.63
CA PHE A 306 0.55 -10.80 38.75
C PHE A 306 0.64 -9.27 38.54
N PRO A 307 -0.47 -8.51 38.65
CA PRO A 307 -1.84 -9.00 38.59
C PRO A 307 -2.07 -9.74 37.26
N LYS A 308 -2.95 -10.75 37.23
CA LYS A 308 -3.24 -11.48 35.99
C LYS A 308 -4.05 -10.60 35.04
N LYS A 309 -3.44 -10.24 33.91
CA LYS A 309 -4.06 -9.49 32.82
C LYS A 309 -3.68 -10.15 31.49
N VAL A 310 -4.65 -10.33 30.61
CA VAL A 310 -4.44 -10.73 29.21
C VAL A 310 -4.51 -9.47 28.36
N PHE A 311 -3.54 -9.25 27.48
CA PHE A 311 -3.49 -8.04 26.67
C PHE A 311 -4.27 -8.17 25.36
N THR A 312 -5.18 -7.23 25.14
CA THR A 312 -6.01 -7.11 23.92
C THR A 312 -5.36 -6.20 22.87
N ALA A 313 -5.95 -6.13 21.67
CA ALA A 313 -5.44 -5.35 20.53
C ALA A 313 -5.05 -3.90 20.91
N GLU A 314 -5.96 -3.18 21.56
CA GLU A 314 -5.81 -1.78 22.01
C GLU A 314 -4.64 -1.61 22.99
N GLU A 315 -4.30 -2.65 23.75
CA GLU A 315 -3.30 -2.60 24.81
C GLU A 315 -1.89 -2.88 24.27
N TYR A 316 -1.76 -3.50 23.09
CA TYR A 316 -0.48 -3.57 22.38
C TYR A 316 -0.01 -2.19 21.90
N GLU A 317 -0.92 -1.24 21.65
CA GLU A 317 -0.58 0.13 21.25
C GLU A 317 -0.14 1.01 22.42
N MET A 318 -0.34 0.57 23.68
CA MET A 318 0.03 1.34 24.85
C MET A 318 1.52 1.17 25.22
N PRO A 319 2.18 2.23 25.72
CA PRO A 319 3.56 2.15 26.19
C PRO A 319 3.68 1.35 27.50
N LEU A 320 4.82 0.66 27.66
CA LEU A 320 5.10 -0.24 28.79
C LEU A 320 4.96 0.43 30.17
N ASP A 321 5.27 1.72 30.28
CA ASP A 321 5.08 2.54 31.49
C ASP A 321 3.61 2.62 31.92
N LYS A 322 2.69 2.95 31.01
CA LYS A 322 1.24 3.01 31.29
C LYS A 322 0.64 1.65 31.65
N LEU A 323 1.26 0.57 31.19
CA LEU A 323 0.86 -0.81 31.50
C LEU A 323 1.44 -1.33 32.83
N GLY A 324 2.28 -0.55 33.53
CA GLY A 324 2.91 -0.96 34.78
C GLY A 324 3.98 -2.06 34.61
N LEU A 325 4.55 -2.19 33.40
CA LEU A 325 5.57 -3.20 33.08
C LEU A 325 7.01 -2.73 33.37
N VAL A 326 7.14 -1.54 33.96
CA VAL A 326 8.38 -0.87 34.36
C VAL A 326 8.57 -1.03 35.88
N PRO A 327 9.78 -1.32 36.41
CA PRO A 327 11.05 -1.55 35.71
C PRO A 327 11.34 -3.01 35.32
N ASN A 328 10.63 -3.97 35.92
CA ASN A 328 10.80 -5.40 35.64
C ASN A 328 9.41 -6.06 35.50
N ALA A 329 9.20 -6.84 34.45
CA ALA A 329 7.95 -7.58 34.25
C ALA A 329 8.18 -9.01 33.76
N VAL A 330 7.21 -9.89 34.05
CA VAL A 330 7.16 -11.26 33.52
C VAL A 330 5.89 -11.42 32.69
N LEU A 331 6.08 -11.72 31.40
CA LEU A 331 5.01 -12.03 30.46
C LEU A 331 5.03 -13.52 30.12
N ILE A 332 3.86 -14.07 29.85
CA ILE A 332 3.66 -15.45 29.44
C ILE A 332 2.99 -15.43 28.07
N VAL A 333 3.58 -16.12 27.10
CA VAL A 333 2.97 -16.36 25.79
C VAL A 333 1.90 -17.43 25.95
N THR A 334 0.66 -17.10 25.62
CA THR A 334 -0.45 -18.06 25.57
C THR A 334 -0.92 -18.20 24.14
N LYS A 335 -1.41 -19.38 23.75
CA LYS A 335 -2.21 -19.51 22.51
C LYS A 335 -3.36 -18.49 22.57
N ALA A 336 -3.69 -17.85 21.45
CA ALA A 336 -4.95 -17.11 21.37
C ALA A 336 -6.14 -18.09 21.56
N PRO A 337 -7.23 -17.65 22.22
CA PRO A 337 -8.46 -18.43 22.30
C PRO A 337 -9.12 -18.58 20.91
#